data_AF-A0A0A5I3X7-F1
#
_entry.id   AF-A0A0A5I3X7-F1
#
_cell.length_a   1.000
_cell.length_b   1.000
_cell.length_c   1.000
_cell.angle_alpha   90.00
_cell.angle_beta   90.00
_cell.angle_gamma   90.00
#
_symmetry.space_group_name_H-M   'P 1'
#
loop_
_entity.id
_entity.type
_entity.pdbx_description
1 polymer ?
#
loop_
_entity_poly.entity_id
_entity_poly.type
_entity_poly.pdbx_seq_one_letter_code
_entity_poly.pdbx_strand_id
1 'polypeptide(L)'
;MMDDDVLEGEVFMNTVLRIMGIIAIITSIVVGVSTKSFFGCLFWVTGGACIAVILFALDIIIDNQKHISELLQQQSVHTKKLRTAYKTCPKCGYEHEETRKSCPKCGHRERNLTMENKLGS
;
A
#
# COMPACT_ATOMS: atom_id res chain seq x y z
N MET A 1 10.73 7.46 15.34
CA MET A 1 11.82 6.53 15.66
C MET A 1 11.48 5.08 15.28
N MET A 2 10.32 4.80 14.67
CA MET A 2 10.00 3.47 14.11
C MET A 2 10.07 3.46 12.57
N ASP A 3 10.28 4.62 11.95
CA ASP A 3 10.24 4.79 10.49
C ASP A 3 11.61 4.54 9.82
N ASP A 4 12.70 4.81 10.54
CA ASP A 4 14.07 4.66 10.02
C ASP A 4 14.48 3.18 9.83
N ASP A 5 14.12 2.30 10.78
CA ASP A 5 14.42 0.86 10.73
C ASP A 5 13.66 0.12 9.60
N VAL A 6 12.45 0.57 9.29
CA VAL A 6 11.60 -0.03 8.23
C VAL A 6 12.13 0.37 6.85
N LEU A 7 12.55 1.63 6.69
CA LEU A 7 13.13 2.12 5.43
C LEU A 7 14.45 1.40 5.10
N GLU A 8 15.29 1.16 6.10
CA GLU A 8 16.56 0.46 5.94
C GLU A 8 16.35 -1.02 5.57
N GLY A 9 15.33 -1.67 6.16
CA GLY A 9 14.94 -3.04 5.83
C GLY A 9 14.41 -3.22 4.40
N GLU A 10 13.67 -2.25 3.87
CA GLU A 10 13.13 -2.29 2.50
C GLU A 10 14.20 -2.08 1.44
N VAL A 11 15.09 -1.09 1.64
CA VAL A 11 16.24 -0.86 0.74
C VAL A 11 17.17 -2.08 0.74
N PHE A 12 17.35 -2.70 1.91
CA PHE A 12 18.09 -3.95 2.03
C PHE A 12 17.41 -5.07 1.23
N MET A 13 16.08 -5.22 1.31
CA MET A 13 15.35 -6.25 0.58
C MET A 13 15.48 -6.10 -0.95
N ASN A 14 15.26 -4.90 -1.50
CA ASN A 14 15.40 -4.66 -2.94
C ASN A 14 16.86 -4.86 -3.40
N THR A 15 17.82 -4.39 -2.62
CA THR A 15 19.25 -4.60 -2.88
C THR A 15 19.60 -6.09 -2.90
N VAL A 16 19.03 -6.88 -1.99
CA VAL A 16 19.21 -8.33 -1.92
C VAL A 16 18.60 -9.02 -3.14
N LEU A 17 17.37 -8.69 -3.55
CA LEU A 17 16.76 -9.28 -4.76
C LEU A 17 17.61 -9.01 -6.00
N ARG A 18 18.11 -7.78 -6.15
CA ARG A 18 18.98 -7.37 -7.25
C ARG A 18 20.29 -8.15 -7.27
N ILE A 19 20.95 -8.29 -6.12
CA ILE A 19 22.20 -9.06 -5.99
C ILE A 19 21.95 -10.54 -6.29
N MET A 20 20.87 -11.12 -5.76
CA MET A 20 20.51 -12.53 -5.99
C MET A 20 20.22 -12.79 -7.47
N GLY A 21 19.56 -11.87 -8.18
CA GLY A 21 19.35 -11.97 -9.63
C GLY A 21 20.66 -12.01 -10.42
N ILE A 22 21.61 -11.13 -10.10
CA ILE A 22 22.94 -11.12 -10.74
C ILE A 22 23.69 -12.42 -10.47
N ILE A 23 23.69 -12.89 -9.22
CA ILE A 23 24.34 -14.15 -8.84
C ILE A 23 23.71 -15.33 -9.59
N ALA A 24 22.37 -15.38 -9.70
CA ALA A 24 21.66 -16.44 -10.42
C ALA A 24 22.04 -16.51 -11.91
N ILE A 25 22.22 -15.36 -12.57
CA ILE A 25 22.71 -15.32 -13.96
C ILE A 25 24.11 -15.92 -14.03
N ILE A 26 25.03 -15.47 -13.17
CA ILE A 26 26.42 -15.93 -13.17
C ILE A 26 26.49 -17.45 -12.91
N THR A 27 25.77 -17.96 -11.91
CA THR A 27 25.77 -19.39 -11.59
C THR A 27 25.16 -20.22 -12.72
N SER A 28 24.11 -19.73 -13.39
CA SER A 28 23.51 -20.43 -14.54
C SER A 28 24.51 -20.59 -15.70
N ILE A 29 25.34 -19.58 -15.96
CA ILE A 29 26.36 -19.62 -17.01
C ILE A 29 27.46 -20.62 -16.64
N VAL A 30 27.97 -20.57 -15.41
CA VAL A 30 29.05 -21.46 -14.93
C VAL A 30 28.61 -22.93 -14.96
N VAL A 31 27.40 -23.22 -14.47
CA VAL A 31 26.85 -24.59 -14.46
C VAL A 31 26.55 -25.07 -15.88
N GLY A 32 26.01 -24.20 -16.74
CA GLY A 32 25.74 -24.51 -18.14
C GLY A 32 27.00 -24.92 -18.91
N VAL A 33 28.08 -24.15 -18.78
CA VAL A 33 29.38 -24.45 -19.43
C VAL A 33 30.00 -25.74 -18.88
N SER A 34 29.85 -26.00 -17.59
CA SER A 34 30.43 -27.18 -16.93
C SER A 34 29.80 -28.50 -17.38
N THR A 35 28.55 -28.46 -17.87
CA THR A 35 27.78 -29.66 -18.25
C THR A 35 28.32 -30.32 -19.53
N LYS A 36 29.19 -29.65 -20.31
CA LYS A 36 29.78 -30.14 -21.58
C LYS A 36 28.78 -30.67 -22.62
N SER A 37 27.49 -30.41 -22.40
CA SER A 37 26.38 -30.84 -23.25
C SER A 37 25.64 -29.60 -23.74
N PHE A 38 25.46 -29.52 -25.05
CA PHE A 38 24.84 -28.37 -25.71
C PHE A 38 23.40 -28.13 -25.21
N PHE A 39 22.58 -29.17 -25.13
CA PHE A 39 21.21 -29.07 -24.62
C PHE A 39 21.17 -28.71 -23.14
N GLY A 40 22.09 -29.27 -22.33
CA GLY A 40 22.19 -28.92 -20.91
C GLY A 40 22.51 -27.44 -20.71
N CYS A 41 23.42 -26.89 -21.51
CA CYS A 41 23.76 -25.46 -21.49
C CYS A 41 22.54 -24.59 -21.84
N LEU A 42 21.79 -24.94 -22.89
CA LEU A 42 20.59 -24.19 -23.27
C LEU A 42 19.51 -24.18 -22.19
N PHE A 43 19.24 -25.31 -21.54
CA PHE A 43 18.27 -25.38 -20.44
C PHE A 43 18.70 -24.53 -19.24
N TRP A 44 19.98 -24.58 -18.85
CA TRP A 44 20.50 -23.79 -17.73
C TRP A 44 20.50 -22.29 -18.01
N VAL A 45 20.95 -21.87 -19.19
CA VAL A 45 20.97 -20.45 -19.56
C VAL A 45 19.56 -19.89 -19.69
N THR A 46 18.65 -20.63 -20.34
CA THR A 46 17.26 -20.18 -20.51
C THR A 46 16.54 -20.15 -19.17
N GLY A 47 16.68 -21.20 -18.35
CA GLY A 47 16.10 -21.26 -17.01
C GLY A 47 16.63 -20.16 -16.08
N GLY A 48 17.94 -19.94 -16.07
CA GLY A 48 18.58 -18.87 -15.31
C GLY A 48 18.12 -17.48 -15.74
N ALA A 49 18.02 -17.24 -17.05
CA ALA A 49 17.50 -16.00 -17.59
C ALA A 49 16.03 -15.76 -17.19
N CYS A 50 15.17 -16.77 -17.28
CA CYS A 50 13.77 -16.68 -16.85
C CYS A 50 13.66 -16.30 -15.36
N ILE A 51 14.44 -16.96 -14.49
CA ILE A 51 14.45 -16.68 -13.06
C ILE A 51 14.92 -15.25 -12.78
N ALA A 52 15.98 -14.80 -13.45
CA ALA A 52 16.48 -13.44 -13.29
C ALA A 52 15.45 -12.38 -13.72
N VAL A 53 14.76 -12.60 -14.84
CA VAL A 53 13.68 -11.71 -15.30
C VAL A 53 12.57 -11.60 -14.27
N ILE A 54 12.15 -12.72 -13.65
CA ILE A 54 11.14 -12.71 -12.60
C ILE A 54 11.62 -11.91 -11.38
N LEU A 55 12.87 -12.10 -10.94
CA LEU A 55 13.42 -11.37 -9.79
C LEU A 55 13.49 -9.87 -10.05
N PHE A 56 13.92 -9.44 -11.25
CA PHE A 56 13.92 -8.02 -11.62
C PHE A 56 12.52 -7.44 -11.76
N ALA A 57 11.57 -8.20 -12.30
CA ALA A 57 10.18 -7.76 -12.37
C ALA A 57 9.59 -7.56 -10.97
N LEU A 58 9.91 -8.44 -10.02
CA LEU A 58 9.50 -8.30 -8.62
C LEU A 58 10.11 -7.06 -7.96
N ASP A 59 11.40 -6.79 -8.18
CA ASP A 59 12.07 -5.58 -7.69
C ASP A 59 11.34 -4.31 -8.13
N ILE A 60 11.00 -4.21 -9.41
CA ILE A 60 10.23 -3.07 -9.97
C ILE A 60 8.83 -2.96 -9.36
N ILE A 61 8.14 -4.09 -9.16
CA ILE A 61 6.78 -4.08 -8.59
C ILE A 61 6.81 -3.61 -7.14
N ILE A 62 7.77 -4.09 -6.34
CA ILE A 62 7.90 -3.72 -4.93
C ILE A 62 8.19 -2.21 -4.80
N ASP A 63 9.10 -1.68 -5.64
CA ASP A 63 9.44 -0.27 -5.63
C ASP A 63 8.24 0.63 -5.97
N ASN A 64 7.42 0.20 -6.94
CA ASN A 64 6.20 0.92 -7.31
C ASN A 64 5.10 0.86 -6.23
N GLN A 65 4.97 -0.24 -5.50
CA GLN A 65 3.96 -0.36 -4.44
C GLN A 65 4.26 0.54 -3.24
N LYS A 66 5.54 0.81 -2.97
CA LYS A 66 5.97 1.70 -1.89
C LYS A 66 5.39 3.10 -2.04
N HIS A 67 5.54 3.70 -3.22
CA HIS A 67 5.03 5.05 -3.49
C HIS A 67 3.50 5.13 -3.31
N ILE A 68 2.76 4.08 -3.68
CA ILE A 68 1.30 4.05 -3.51
C ILE A 68 0.93 4.01 -2.02
N SER A 69 1.67 3.29 -1.19
CA SER A 69 1.39 3.15 0.24
C SER A 69 1.52 4.49 0.98
N GLU A 70 2.54 5.29 0.64
CA GLU A 70 2.76 6.62 1.21
C GLU A 70 1.62 7.59 0.87
N LEU A 71 1.20 7.58 -0.40
CA LEU A 71 0.06 8.37 -0.86
C LEU A 71 -1.23 8.01 -0.11
N LEU A 72 -1.49 6.72 0.11
CA LEU A 72 -2.67 6.25 0.84
C LEU A 72 -2.62 6.66 2.32
N GLN A 73 -1.46 6.60 2.96
CA GLN A 73 -1.31 7.04 4.35
C GLN A 73 -1.61 8.53 4.49
N GLN A 74 -1.05 9.36 3.61
CA GLN A 74 -1.29 10.80 3.60
C GLN A 74 -2.77 11.13 3.34
N GLN A 75 -3.40 10.45 2.37
CA GLN A 75 -4.82 10.64 2.07
C GLN A 75 -5.71 10.23 3.25
N SER A 76 -5.38 9.16 3.97
CA SER A 76 -6.17 8.71 5.12
C SER A 76 -6.20 9.75 6.25
N VAL A 77 -5.10 10.48 6.48
CA VAL A 77 -5.03 11.53 7.50
C VAL A 77 -5.87 12.74 7.09
N HIS A 78 -5.78 13.16 5.83
CA HIS A 78 -6.64 14.23 5.30
C HIS A 78 -8.12 13.84 5.29
N THR A 79 -8.44 12.63 4.88
CA THR A 79 -9.81 12.12 4.84
C THR A 79 -10.38 11.95 6.25
N LYS A 80 -9.57 11.57 7.24
CA LYS A 80 -9.99 11.56 8.66
C LYS A 80 -10.33 12.97 9.15
N LYS A 81 -9.51 13.97 8.83
CA LYS A 81 -9.79 15.37 9.18
C LYS A 81 -11.05 15.91 8.49
N LEU A 82 -11.31 15.51 7.24
CA LEU A 82 -12.55 15.87 6.54
C LEU A 82 -13.77 15.09 7.05
N ARG A 83 -13.62 13.82 7.43
CA ARG A 83 -14.71 13.01 8.02
C ARG A 83 -15.12 13.49 9.41
N THR A 84 -14.25 14.19 10.14
CA THR A 84 -14.61 14.93 11.34
C THR A 84 -15.16 16.31 10.98
N ALA A 85 -16.22 16.37 10.17
CA ALA A 85 -17.04 17.58 10.11
C ALA A 85 -17.68 17.75 11.49
N TYR A 86 -17.49 18.91 12.12
CA TYR A 86 -18.09 19.20 13.41
C TYR A 86 -19.43 19.91 13.17
N LYS A 87 -20.48 19.47 13.85
CA LYS A 87 -21.76 20.17 13.93
C LYS A 87 -22.02 20.70 15.32
N THR A 88 -22.64 21.86 15.38
CA THR A 88 -23.08 22.49 16.63
C THR A 88 -24.45 21.93 17.02
N CYS A 89 -24.60 21.43 18.25
CA CYS A 89 -25.88 20.94 18.73
C CYS A 89 -26.89 22.10 18.86
N PRO A 90 -28.09 22.04 18.23
CA PRO A 90 -29.07 23.12 18.30
C PRO A 90 -29.66 23.34 19.70
N LYS A 91 -29.61 22.31 20.56
CA LYS A 91 -30.21 22.36 21.91
C LYS A 91 -29.27 22.93 22.98
N CYS A 92 -27.96 22.69 22.86
CA CYS A 92 -27.00 23.05 23.92
C CYS A 92 -25.77 23.81 23.41
N GLY A 93 -25.68 24.08 22.11
CA GLY A 93 -24.56 24.78 21.50
C GLY A 93 -23.24 24.01 21.47
N TYR A 94 -23.23 22.73 21.86
CA TYR A 94 -22.00 21.93 21.93
C TYR A 94 -21.58 21.41 20.55
N GLU A 95 -20.35 21.71 20.14
CA GLU A 95 -19.75 21.24 18.90
C GLU A 95 -19.25 19.80 19.05
N HIS A 96 -19.66 18.94 18.11
CA HIS A 96 -19.29 17.52 18.11
C HIS A 96 -19.30 16.96 16.68
N GLU A 97 -18.61 15.85 16.46
CA GLU A 97 -18.51 15.20 15.14
C GLU A 97 -19.90 14.87 14.55
N GLU A 98 -20.12 15.20 13.29
CA GLU A 98 -21.35 14.94 12.53
C GLU A 98 -21.70 13.45 12.43
N THR A 99 -20.68 12.60 12.47
CA THR A 99 -20.85 11.14 12.44
C THR A 99 -21.57 10.60 13.68
N ARG A 100 -21.65 11.39 14.77
CA ARG A 100 -22.38 11.01 15.98
C ARG A 100 -23.87 11.29 15.81
N LYS A 101 -24.67 10.23 15.95
CA LYS A 101 -26.13 10.28 15.85
C LYS A 101 -26.79 11.08 16.98
N SER A 102 -26.10 11.30 18.10
CA SER A 102 -26.60 12.02 19.27
C SER A 102 -25.53 12.90 19.89
N CYS A 103 -25.94 14.05 20.43
CA CYS A 103 -25.05 14.97 21.12
C CYS A 103 -24.49 14.32 22.41
N PRO A 104 -23.16 14.27 22.60
CA PRO A 104 -22.55 13.63 23.77
C PRO A 104 -22.77 14.41 25.08
N LYS A 105 -23.06 15.71 25.01
CA LYS A 105 -23.23 16.57 26.19
C LYS A 105 -24.64 16.53 26.76
N CYS A 106 -25.67 16.50 25.91
CA CYS A 106 -27.07 16.61 26.34
C CYS A 106 -27.96 15.45 25.89
N GLY A 107 -27.40 14.46 25.18
CA GLY A 107 -28.14 13.30 24.68
C GLY A 107 -29.13 13.61 23.55
N HIS A 108 -29.19 14.86 23.07
CA HIS A 108 -30.13 15.25 22.03
C HIS A 108 -29.82 14.51 20.72
N ARG A 109 -30.83 13.82 20.19
CA ARG A 109 -30.77 13.08 18.93
C ARG A 109 -31.60 13.85 17.91
N GLU A 110 -30.96 14.39 16.88
CA GLU A 110 -31.71 14.90 15.73
C GLU A 110 -32.43 13.70 15.09
N ARG A 111 -33.76 13.67 15.22
CA ARG A 111 -34.57 12.80 14.36
C ARG A 111 -34.44 13.38 12.97
N ASN A 112 -33.80 12.64 12.06
CA ASN A 112 -33.84 12.92 10.63
C ASN A 112 -35.31 13.08 10.23
N LEU A 113 -35.73 14.33 9.99
CA LEU A 113 -36.85 14.57 9.09
C LEU A 113 -36.31 14.23 7.70
N THR A 114 -36.49 12.99 7.30
CA THR A 114 -36.42 12.62 5.89
C THR A 114 -37.27 13.60 5.11
N MET A 115 -36.68 14.15 4.05
CA MET A 115 -37.32 15.07 3.13
C MET A 115 -38.53 14.41 2.45
N GLU A 116 -39.70 14.49 3.09
CA GLU A 116 -41.02 14.30 2.47
C GLU A 116 -42.00 15.30 3.10
N ASN A 117 -41.74 16.60 2.94
CA ASN A 117 -42.80 17.59 3.07
C ASN A 117 -42.54 18.84 2.22
N LYS A 118 -42.48 18.64 0.90
CA LYS A 118 -42.67 19.69 -0.10
C LYS A 118 -43.59 19.15 -1.19
N LEU A 119 -44.88 19.01 -0.89
CA LEU A 119 -45.99 19.04 -1.86
C LEU A 119 -47.30 19.01 -1.07
N GLY A 120 -47.75 20.20 -0.70
CA GLY A 120 -48.91 20.41 0.15
C GLY A 120 -49.13 21.90 0.42
N SER A 121 -49.09 22.70 -0.64
CA SER A 121 -49.75 24.01 -0.72
C SER A 121 -49.90 24.41 -2.18
#